data_AF-A0A962X3U6-F1
#
_entry.id   AF-A0A962X3U6-F1
#
_cell.length_a   1.000
_cell.length_b   1.000
_cell.length_c   1.000
_cell.angle_alpha   90.00
_cell.angle_beta   90.00
_cell.angle_gamma   90.00
#
_symmetry.space_group_name_H-M   'P 1'
#
loop_
_entity.id
_entity.type
_entity.pdbx_description
1 polymer ?
#
loop_
_entity_poly.entity_id
_entity_poly.type
_entity_poly.pdbx_seq_one_letter_code
_entity_poly.pdbx_strand_id
1 'polypeptide(L)'
;MKARIAVVGLLASMVFSVNSFAADSGCVVHYVRTACQGQEAESFKKCDGQAECEKSKPADSAEACAAAALKSCDNSRLDITKYKVITARFNGQELVGGFDTTGNPDPAGMNFCAADRPDLNKCD
;
A
#
# COMPACT_ATOMS: atom_id res chain seq x y z
N MET A 1 10.14 -20.36 65.22
CA MET A 1 9.33 -19.26 64.67
C MET A 1 9.28 -19.44 63.16
N LYS A 2 8.10 -19.73 62.60
CA LYS A 2 7.87 -19.95 61.17
C LYS A 2 7.05 -18.77 60.66
N ALA A 3 7.53 -18.07 59.63
CA ALA A 3 6.69 -17.33 58.72
C ALA A 3 7.46 -17.17 57.39
N ARG A 4 7.06 -17.96 56.40
CA ARG A 4 7.43 -17.80 54.99
C ARG A 4 6.33 -16.94 54.37
N ILE A 5 6.67 -15.82 53.75
CA ILE A 5 5.75 -15.02 52.92
C ILE A 5 6.61 -14.54 51.74
N ALA A 6 6.66 -15.32 50.66
CA ALA A 6 5.79 -15.23 49.47
C ALA A 6 6.13 -14.00 48.62
N VAL A 7 7.05 -14.19 47.68
CA VAL A 7 7.36 -13.28 46.57
C VAL A 7 6.12 -13.21 45.68
N VAL A 8 5.40 -12.09 45.73
CA VAL A 8 4.29 -11.82 44.82
C VAL A 8 4.89 -11.42 43.46
N GLY A 9 4.90 -12.38 42.53
CA GLY A 9 5.23 -12.14 41.14
C GLY A 9 4.13 -11.30 40.48
N LEU A 10 4.46 -10.08 40.09
CA LEU A 10 3.61 -9.20 39.29
C LEU A 10 3.54 -9.76 37.87
N LEU A 11 2.52 -10.58 37.60
CA LEU A 11 2.18 -11.05 36.25
C LEU A 11 1.66 -9.85 35.44
N ALA A 12 2.53 -9.32 34.57
CA ALA A 12 2.15 -8.34 33.56
C ALA A 12 1.34 -9.06 32.46
N SER A 13 0.02 -8.89 32.49
CA SER A 13 -0.90 -9.38 31.48
C SER A 13 -0.68 -8.60 30.18
N MET A 14 0.20 -9.11 29.31
CA MET A 14 0.38 -8.61 27.95
C MET A 14 -0.81 -9.10 27.13
N VAL A 15 -1.85 -8.26 27.01
CA VAL A 15 -2.96 -8.47 26.08
C VAL A 15 -2.40 -8.30 24.67
N PHE A 16 -2.05 -9.42 24.03
CA PHE A 16 -1.81 -9.45 22.60
C PHE A 16 -3.16 -9.25 21.91
N SER A 17 -3.45 -7.99 21.56
CA SER A 17 -4.48 -7.67 20.58
C SER A 17 -4.08 -8.33 19.27
N VAL A 18 -4.66 -9.49 18.98
CA VAL A 18 -4.62 -10.08 17.65
C VAL A 18 -5.40 -9.16 16.73
N ASN A 19 -4.69 -8.31 15.98
CA ASN A 19 -5.27 -7.65 14.81
C ASN A 19 -5.58 -8.78 13.82
N SER A 20 -6.82 -9.26 13.84
CA SER A 20 -7.36 -10.08 12.77
C SER A 20 -7.30 -9.25 11.50
N PHE A 21 -6.30 -9.49 10.65
CA PHE A 21 -6.35 -9.07 9.26
C PHE A 21 -7.55 -9.79 8.66
N ALA A 22 -8.66 -9.08 8.51
CA ALA A 22 -9.78 -9.58 7.73
C ALA A 22 -9.22 -9.98 6.36
N ALA A 23 -9.44 -11.23 5.97
CA ALA A 23 -9.15 -11.65 4.61
C ALA A 23 -10.02 -10.79 3.68
N ASP A 24 -9.42 -9.75 3.10
CA ASP A 24 -10.10 -8.81 2.23
C ASP A 24 -10.69 -9.57 1.05
N SER A 25 -12.02 -9.74 1.04
CA SER A 25 -12.75 -10.27 -0.10
C SER A 25 -12.82 -9.19 -1.18
N GLY A 26 -12.29 -9.46 -2.37
CA GLY A 26 -12.28 -8.54 -3.50
C GLY A 26 -10.91 -7.94 -3.81
N CYS A 27 -10.90 -6.88 -4.63
CA CYS A 27 -9.68 -6.22 -5.06
C CYS A 27 -9.29 -5.09 -4.11
N VAL A 28 -8.05 -5.10 -3.64
CA VAL A 28 -7.45 -4.01 -2.87
C VAL A 28 -6.22 -3.52 -3.61
N VAL A 29 -6.18 -2.23 -3.87
CA VAL A 29 -5.03 -1.56 -4.48
C VAL A 29 -4.31 -0.77 -3.41
N HIS A 30 -3.03 -1.05 -3.23
CA HIS A 30 -2.15 -0.33 -2.32
C HIS A 30 -1.44 0.80 -3.08
N TYR A 31 -1.42 1.97 -2.46
CA TYR A 31 -0.85 3.20 -3.01
C TYR A 31 0.26 3.67 -2.08
N VAL A 32 1.46 3.86 -2.62
CA VAL A 32 2.52 4.61 -1.95
C VAL A 32 2.81 5.84 -2.80
N ARG A 33 2.76 7.03 -2.21
CA ARG A 33 2.92 8.31 -2.91
C ARG A 33 4.22 8.97 -2.47
N THR A 34 4.95 9.51 -3.44
CA THR A 34 6.07 10.42 -3.19
C THR A 34 5.64 11.82 -3.64
N ALA A 35 5.66 12.78 -2.72
CA ALA A 35 5.33 14.17 -3.04
C ALA A 35 6.52 14.91 -3.66
N CYS A 36 6.23 15.98 -4.39
CA CYS A 36 7.20 17.02 -4.67
C CYS A 36 7.49 17.83 -3.41
N GLN A 37 8.67 18.46 -3.34
CA GLN A 37 9.10 19.21 -2.16
C GLN A 37 8.10 20.30 -1.80
N GLY A 38 7.60 20.31 -0.55
CA GLY A 38 6.62 21.28 -0.07
C GLY A 38 5.17 20.99 -0.48
N GLN A 39 4.93 19.88 -1.19
CA GLN A 39 3.60 19.44 -1.65
C GLN A 39 3.08 18.23 -0.88
N GLU A 40 3.69 17.87 0.25
CA GLU A 40 3.36 16.68 1.04
C GLU A 40 1.90 16.70 1.47
N ALA A 41 1.44 17.81 2.05
CA ALA A 41 0.06 17.96 2.50
C ALA A 41 -0.95 17.79 1.34
N GLU A 42 -0.66 18.34 0.16
CA GLU A 42 -1.55 18.26 -0.99
C GLU A 42 -1.51 16.90 -1.69
N SER A 43 -0.33 16.29 -1.78
CA SER A 43 -0.12 14.94 -2.33
C SER A 43 -0.81 13.87 -1.47
N PHE A 44 -0.63 13.95 -0.15
CA PHE A 44 -1.08 12.93 0.80
C PHE A 44 -2.56 13.04 1.18
N LYS A 45 -3.24 14.14 0.87
CA LYS A 45 -4.72 14.27 1.00
C LYS A 45 -5.48 13.12 0.35
N LYS A 46 -4.93 12.47 -0.69
CA LYS A 46 -5.56 11.32 -1.36
C LYS A 46 -5.50 10.03 -0.55
N CYS A 47 -4.72 9.99 0.51
CA CYS A 47 -4.55 8.89 1.47
C CYS A 47 -4.75 9.41 2.90
N ASP A 48 -5.73 10.31 3.09
CA ASP A 48 -6.11 10.85 4.40
C ASP A 48 -4.93 11.49 5.18
N GLY A 49 -4.00 12.09 4.45
CA GLY A 49 -2.80 12.74 4.99
C GLY A 49 -1.59 11.82 5.14
N GLN A 50 -1.73 10.52 4.86
CA GLN A 50 -0.63 9.55 4.88
C GLN A 50 0.05 9.44 3.51
N ALA A 51 1.34 9.06 3.51
CA ALA A 51 2.08 8.79 2.28
C ALA A 51 1.58 7.52 1.58
N GLU A 52 0.98 6.59 2.33
CA GLU A 52 0.47 5.32 1.83
C GLU A 52 -0.97 5.07 2.27
N CYS A 53 -1.72 4.33 1.45
CA CYS A 53 -3.05 3.86 1.80
C CYS A 53 -3.48 2.69 0.92
N GLU A 54 -4.46 1.92 1.40
CA GLU A 54 -5.14 0.88 0.64
C GLU A 54 -6.53 1.33 0.24
N LYS A 55 -6.99 0.94 -0.95
CA LYS A 55 -8.35 1.20 -1.42
C LYS A 55 -8.95 -0.03 -2.07
N SER A 56 -10.12 -0.43 -1.60
CA SER A 56 -10.92 -1.45 -2.27
C SER A 56 -11.41 -0.92 -3.62
N LYS A 57 -11.34 -1.77 -4.65
CA LYS A 57 -11.84 -1.49 -5.99
C LYS A 57 -12.87 -2.55 -6.38
N PRO A 58 -13.94 -2.16 -7.12
CA PRO A 58 -14.84 -3.14 -7.70
C PRO A 58 -14.08 -3.94 -8.76
N ALA A 59 -13.94 -5.24 -8.54
CA ALA A 59 -13.43 -6.20 -9.49
C ALA A 59 -13.97 -7.59 -9.12
N ASP A 60 -14.31 -8.37 -10.13
CA ASP A 60 -14.84 -9.73 -10.04
C ASP A 60 -13.78 -10.79 -10.41
N SER A 61 -12.61 -10.37 -10.89
CA SER A 61 -11.48 -11.25 -11.17
C SER A 61 -10.12 -10.61 -10.81
N ALA A 62 -9.08 -11.45 -10.76
CA ALA A 62 -7.70 -11.02 -10.58
C ALA A 62 -7.23 -10.11 -11.74
N GLU A 63 -7.63 -10.42 -12.98
CA GLU A 63 -7.31 -9.62 -14.17
C GLU A 63 -7.98 -8.24 -14.13
N ALA A 64 -9.24 -8.17 -13.71
CA ALA A 64 -9.94 -6.91 -13.52
C ALA A 64 -9.31 -6.07 -12.41
N CYS A 65 -8.85 -6.72 -11.33
CA CYS A 65 -8.12 -6.05 -10.26
C CYS A 65 -6.76 -5.51 -10.73
N ALA A 66 -5.99 -6.31 -11.46
CA ALA A 66 -4.73 -5.88 -12.08
C ALA A 66 -4.95 -4.70 -13.03
N ALA A 67 -6.00 -4.71 -13.86
CA ALA A 67 -6.33 -3.58 -14.74
C ALA A 67 -6.70 -2.31 -13.94
N ALA A 68 -7.41 -2.45 -12.82
CA ALA A 68 -7.72 -1.33 -11.93
C ALA A 68 -6.48 -0.77 -11.23
N ALA A 69 -5.53 -1.63 -10.87
CA ALA A 69 -4.22 -1.25 -10.33
C ALA A 69 -3.39 -0.50 -11.39
N LEU A 70 -3.31 -1.02 -12.62
CA LEU A 70 -2.65 -0.35 -13.75
C LEU A 70 -3.22 1.04 -14.01
N LYS A 71 -4.55 1.18 -14.08
CA LYS A 71 -5.21 2.48 -14.25
C LYS A 71 -4.96 3.44 -13.08
N SER A 72 -4.73 2.89 -11.89
CA SER A 72 -4.37 3.70 -10.72
C SER A 72 -2.96 4.28 -10.83
N CYS A 73 -2.17 3.85 -11.81
CA CYS A 73 -0.83 4.38 -12.02
C CYS A 73 -0.81 5.81 -12.54
N ASP A 74 -1.73 6.15 -13.44
CA ASP A 74 -1.78 7.48 -14.07
C ASP A 74 -1.70 8.61 -13.06
N ASN A 75 -0.78 9.55 -13.28
CA ASN A 75 -0.57 10.72 -12.44
C ASN A 75 -0.67 11.99 -13.28
N SER A 76 -1.71 12.78 -13.07
CA SER A 76 -1.95 14.03 -13.81
C SER A 76 -1.50 15.29 -13.06
N ARG A 77 -1.03 15.18 -11.81
CA ARG A 77 -0.58 16.29 -10.96
C ARG A 77 0.90 16.15 -10.63
N LEU A 78 1.73 16.19 -11.68
CA LEU A 78 3.16 15.96 -11.60
C LEU A 78 3.90 17.10 -10.88
N ASP A 79 3.28 18.27 -10.77
CA ASP A 79 3.71 19.40 -9.93
C ASP A 79 3.57 19.13 -8.43
N ILE A 80 2.83 18.10 -8.04
CA ILE A 80 2.42 17.83 -6.64
C ILE A 80 2.84 16.44 -6.18
N THR A 81 2.49 15.42 -6.94
CA THR A 81 2.90 14.04 -6.67
C THR A 81 4.02 13.70 -7.64
N LYS A 82 5.23 13.52 -7.10
CA LYS A 82 6.42 13.19 -7.88
C LYS A 82 6.26 11.86 -8.61
N TYR A 83 5.87 10.80 -7.90
CA TYR A 83 5.52 9.49 -8.45
C TYR A 83 4.66 8.68 -7.46
N LYS A 84 4.14 7.52 -7.90
CA LYS A 84 3.44 6.54 -7.06
C LYS A 84 3.99 5.14 -7.32
N VAL A 85 3.99 4.31 -6.29
CA VAL A 85 4.12 2.85 -6.40
C VAL A 85 2.73 2.25 -6.17
N ILE A 86 2.34 1.29 -7.01
CA ILE A 86 1.01 0.68 -6.97
C ILE A 86 1.19 -0.83 -6.93
N THR A 87 0.68 -1.47 -5.88
CA THR A 87 0.56 -2.94 -5.80
C THR A 87 -0.92 -3.30 -5.61
N ALA A 88 -1.29 -4.57 -5.81
CA ALA A 88 -2.68 -4.98 -5.65
C ALA A 88 -2.80 -6.43 -5.19
N ARG A 89 -3.84 -6.69 -4.39
CA ARG A 89 -4.26 -8.04 -3.97
C ARG A 89 -5.70 -8.30 -4.39
N PHE A 90 -5.99 -9.54 -4.77
CA PHE A 90 -7.34 -10.01 -5.04
C PHE A 90 -7.67 -11.19 -4.13
N ASN A 91 -8.76 -11.08 -3.35
CA ASN A 91 -9.15 -12.08 -2.35
C ASN A 91 -8.00 -12.45 -1.39
N GLY A 92 -7.25 -11.44 -0.95
CA GLY A 92 -6.08 -11.60 -0.08
C GLY A 92 -4.82 -12.16 -0.75
N GLN A 93 -4.84 -12.46 -2.04
CA GLN A 93 -3.65 -12.92 -2.79
C GLN A 93 -3.00 -11.75 -3.53
N GLU A 94 -1.71 -11.53 -3.29
CA GLU A 94 -0.92 -10.56 -4.04
C GLU A 94 -0.95 -10.90 -5.54
N LEU A 95 -1.17 -9.88 -6.36
CA LEU A 95 -1.14 -10.02 -7.81
C LEU A 95 0.28 -9.79 -8.31
N VAL A 96 0.70 -10.65 -9.22
CA VAL A 96 1.89 -10.47 -10.05
C VAL A 96 1.47 -9.90 -11.40
N GLY A 97 2.35 -9.13 -12.02
CA GLY A 97 2.08 -8.32 -13.21
C GLY A 97 2.47 -6.86 -13.00
N GLY A 98 2.27 -6.06 -14.06
CA GLY A 98 2.53 -4.64 -14.05
C GLY A 98 3.38 -4.19 -15.23
N PHE A 99 4.15 -3.13 -15.02
CA PHE A 99 5.10 -2.62 -16.00
C PHE A 99 6.50 -2.59 -15.36
N ASP A 100 7.52 -3.00 -16.12
CA ASP A 100 8.91 -2.87 -15.72
C ASP A 100 9.35 -1.40 -15.66
N THR A 101 10.58 -1.21 -15.24
CA THR A 101 11.28 0.07 -15.10
C THR A 101 11.30 0.95 -16.36
N THR A 102 11.04 0.35 -17.52
CA THR A 102 11.02 1.01 -18.83
C THR A 102 9.60 1.21 -19.38
N GLY A 103 8.59 0.80 -18.61
CA GLY A 103 7.18 0.90 -19.00
C GLY A 103 6.71 -0.25 -19.90
N ASN A 104 7.45 -1.35 -20.00
CA ASN A 104 7.02 -2.56 -20.73
C ASN A 104 6.28 -3.53 -19.81
N PRO A 105 5.31 -4.33 -20.29
CA PRO A 105 4.61 -5.28 -19.43
C PRO A 105 5.57 -6.24 -18.72
N ASP A 106 5.46 -6.35 -17.40
CA ASP A 106 6.26 -7.25 -16.57
C ASP A 106 5.34 -8.26 -15.87
N PRO A 107 5.17 -9.47 -16.43
CA PRO A 107 4.30 -10.50 -15.85
C PRO A 107 4.87 -11.10 -14.54
N ALA A 108 6.13 -10.84 -14.21
CA ALA A 108 6.78 -11.30 -12.98
C ALA A 108 6.89 -10.18 -11.92
N GLY A 109 6.63 -8.93 -12.30
CA GLY A 109 6.64 -7.77 -11.40
C GLY A 109 5.49 -7.81 -10.38
N MET A 110 5.56 -6.96 -9.35
CA MET A 110 4.44 -6.72 -8.43
C MET A 110 3.99 -5.25 -8.43
N ASN A 111 4.69 -4.42 -9.20
CA ASN A 111 4.47 -2.99 -9.25
C ASN A 111 3.76 -2.61 -10.55
N PHE A 112 2.50 -2.23 -10.41
CA PHE A 112 1.66 -1.74 -11.49
C PHE A 112 2.03 -0.30 -11.92
N CYS A 113 3.00 0.32 -11.23
CA CYS A 113 3.66 1.57 -11.62
C CYS A 113 5.19 1.46 -11.61
N ALA A 114 5.87 1.64 -12.75
CA ALA A 114 7.32 1.81 -12.68
C ALA A 114 7.70 3.10 -11.91
N ALA A 115 8.53 2.95 -10.87
CA ALA A 115 9.00 4.08 -10.05
C ALA A 115 9.92 5.05 -10.81
N ASP A 116 10.41 4.62 -11.98
CA ASP A 116 11.38 5.28 -12.84
C ASP A 116 10.84 5.57 -14.24
N ARG A 117 9.53 5.46 -14.45
CA ARG A 117 8.82 6.11 -15.58
C ARG A 117 9.15 7.60 -15.56
N PRO A 118 9.99 8.13 -16.47
CA PRO A 118 10.46 9.52 -16.40
C PRO A 118 9.32 10.52 -16.67
N ASP A 119 8.27 10.09 -17.36
CA ASP A 119 7.03 10.85 -17.54
C ASP A 119 6.18 10.94 -16.27
N LEU A 120 6.38 10.05 -15.29
CA LEU A 120 5.62 10.00 -14.03
C LEU A 120 6.48 10.20 -12.78
N ASN A 121 7.79 10.47 -12.94
CA ASN A 121 8.76 10.70 -11.87
C ASN A 121 9.42 12.08 -12.03
N LYS A 122 8.63 13.13 -11.81
CA LYS A 122 9.06 14.52 -12.01
C LYS A 122 8.27 15.49 -11.13
N CYS A 123 8.73 16.73 -11.08
CA CYS A 123 8.13 17.83 -10.33
C CYS A 123 8.09 19.06 -11.24
N ASP A 124 7.26 18.96 -12.29
CA ASP A 124 7.18 19.90 -13.41
C ASP A 124 5.92 20.76 -13.33
#